data_AF-X1KPQ7-F1
#
_entry.id   AF-X1KPQ7-F1
#
_cell.length_a   1.000
_cell.length_b   1.000
_cell.length_c   1.000
_cell.angle_alpha   90.00
_cell.angle_beta   90.00
_cell.angle_gamma   90.00
#
_symmetry.space_group_name_H-M   'P 1'
#
loop_
_entity.id
_entity.type
_entity.pdbx_description
1 polymer ?
#
loop_
_entity_poly.entity_id
_entity_poly.type
_entity_poly.pdbx_seq_one_letter_code
_entity_poly.pdbx_strand_id
1 'polypeptide(L)'
;MKFLKRKKRLITVLEINGDWLKVVQAELHGKARKISRVVTEKIASPSDKEISQRIANLAKELEINSDFLVVSLPHQLAAVRNLELPSANPAEIKDMVQLQVGKQTPFTKEEIIYDYQILDTNEEGYSRVMLAIVHRDVIRRYFKILEDAR
;
A
#
# COMPACT_ATOMS: atom_id res chain seq x y z
N MET A 1 -27.72 3.91 32.81
CA MET A 1 -27.33 4.20 31.41
C MET A 1 -25.94 3.64 31.14
N LYS A 2 -25.81 2.54 30.39
CA LYS A 2 -24.51 2.04 29.91
C LYS A 2 -24.08 2.92 28.73
N PHE A 3 -23.09 3.79 28.93
CA PHE A 3 -22.41 4.45 27.81
C PHE A 3 -21.76 3.37 26.94
N LEU A 4 -22.27 3.15 25.72
CA LEU A 4 -21.55 2.38 24.72
C LEU A 4 -20.24 3.14 24.42
N LYS A 5 -19.11 2.65 24.95
CA LYS A 5 -17.78 3.11 24.53
C LYS A 5 -17.69 2.89 23.02
N ARG A 6 -17.70 3.97 22.25
CA ARG A 6 -17.47 3.95 20.81
C ARG A 6 -16.15 3.21 20.56
N LYS A 7 -16.22 2.06 19.87
CA LYS A 7 -15.06 1.19 19.59
C LYS A 7 -13.99 2.05 18.93
N LYS A 8 -12.81 2.14 19.55
CA LYS A 8 -11.68 2.90 18.99
C LYS A 8 -11.35 2.31 17.62
N ARG A 9 -11.29 3.14 16.58
CA ARG A 9 -10.89 2.69 15.25
C ARG A 9 -9.36 2.69 15.22
N LEU A 10 -8.78 1.50 15.22
CA LEU A 10 -7.34 1.27 15.12
C LEU A 10 -6.99 1.04 13.65
N ILE A 11 -5.96 1.72 13.14
CA ILE A 11 -5.33 1.37 11.87
C ILE A 11 -3.98 0.73 12.20
N THR A 12 -3.72 -0.42 11.59
CA THR A 12 -2.43 -1.09 11.62
C THR A 12 -1.79 -0.97 10.24
N VAL A 13 -0.54 -0.54 10.20
CA VAL A 13 0.29 -0.49 8.99
C VAL A 13 1.45 -1.45 9.16
N LEU A 14 1.68 -2.31 8.16
CA LEU A 14 2.78 -3.25 8.09
C LEU A 14 3.71 -2.87 6.93
N GLU A 15 5.02 -2.89 7.15
CA GLU A 15 6.04 -2.76 6.10
C GLU A 15 7.03 -3.93 6.21
N ILE A 16 7.32 -4.58 5.09
CA ILE A 16 8.38 -5.58 4.96
C ILE A 16 9.45 -4.97 4.06
N ASN A 17 10.65 -4.72 4.57
CA ASN A 17 11.69 -4.01 3.83
C ASN A 17 13.07 -4.61 4.08
N GLY A 18 13.55 -5.41 3.13
CA GLY A 18 14.81 -6.15 3.26
C GLY A 18 14.81 -6.99 4.53
N ASP A 19 15.70 -6.66 5.45
CA ASP A 19 15.86 -7.36 6.73
C ASP A 19 14.98 -6.81 7.86
N TRP A 20 13.94 -6.02 7.57
CA TRP A 20 13.12 -5.39 8.60
C TRP A 20 11.63 -5.64 8.41
N LEU A 21 10.99 -5.99 9.51
CA LEU A 21 9.54 -6.03 9.67
C LEU A 21 9.13 -4.87 10.58
N LYS A 22 8.27 -3.98 10.08
CA LYS A 22 7.81 -2.81 10.84
C LYS A 22 6.29 -2.84 10.96
N VAL A 23 5.79 -2.56 12.16
CA VAL A 23 4.36 -2.42 12.42
C VAL A 23 4.11 -1.11 13.15
N VAL A 24 3.15 -0.33 12.66
CA VAL A 24 2.68 0.89 13.33
C VAL A 24 1.18 0.78 13.56
N GLN A 25 0.75 1.04 14.79
CA GLN A 25 -0.66 1.16 15.13
C GLN A 25 -0.99 2.61 15.50
N ALA A 26 -2.10 3.11 14.96
CA ALA A 26 -2.61 4.43 15.28
C ALA A 26 -4.10 4.38 15.65
N GLU A 27 -4.45 5.04 16.76
CA GLU A 27 -5.82 5.28 17.16
C GLU A 27 -6.38 6.51 16.44
N LEU A 28 -7.58 6.38 15.87
CA LEU A 28 -8.30 7.50 15.27
C LEU A 28 -9.28 8.11 16.27
N HIS A 29 -9.04 9.38 16.59
CA HIS A 29 -9.88 10.20 17.45
C HIS A 29 -10.45 11.37 16.63
N GLY A 30 -11.56 11.12 15.93
CA GLY A 30 -12.11 12.10 14.99
C GLY A 30 -11.14 12.38 13.84
N LYS A 31 -10.64 13.62 13.75
CA LYS A 31 -9.59 14.03 12.78
C LYS A 31 -8.16 13.80 13.31
N ALA A 32 -7.98 13.63 14.62
CA ALA A 32 -6.68 13.42 15.22
C ALA A 32 -6.24 11.95 15.09
N ARG A 33 -4.95 11.74 14.84
CA ARG A 33 -4.32 10.42 14.80
C ARG A 33 -3.28 10.37 15.92
N LYS A 34 -3.35 9.37 16.79
CA LYS A 34 -2.35 9.14 17.83
C LYS A 34 -1.68 7.79 17.58
N ILE A 35 -0.38 7.79 17.36
CA ILE A 35 0.40 6.55 17.30
C ILE A 35 0.34 5.91 18.69
N SER A 36 -0.14 4.67 18.74
CA SER A 36 -0.26 3.90 19.98
C SER A 36 0.85 2.88 20.13
N ARG A 37 1.35 2.30 19.02
CA ARG A 37 2.44 1.31 19.02
C ARG A 37 3.31 1.45 17.79
N VAL A 38 4.60 1.18 17.96
CA VAL A 38 5.60 1.05 16.89
C VAL A 38 6.45 -0.17 17.24
N VAL A 39 6.55 -1.11 16.31
CA VAL A 39 7.40 -2.29 16.41
C VAL A 39 8.31 -2.33 15.20
N THR A 40 9.59 -2.61 15.44
CA THR A 40 10.60 -2.81 14.40
C THR A 40 11.43 -4.03 14.75
N GLU A 41 11.33 -5.09 13.95
CA GLU A 41 12.07 -6.32 14.15
C GLU A 41 13.00 -6.56 12.99
N LYS A 42 14.24 -6.94 13.29
CA LYS A 42 15.17 -7.40 12.26
C LYS A 42 14.83 -8.86 11.93
N ILE A 43 14.51 -9.10 10.68
CA ILE A 43 14.33 -10.41 10.08
C ILE A 43 15.57 -10.66 9.21
N ALA A 44 16.55 -11.44 9.67
CA ALA A 44 17.82 -11.60 8.96
C ALA A 44 17.66 -12.44 7.68
N SER A 45 17.35 -11.79 6.54
CA SER A 45 17.08 -12.43 5.24
C SER A 45 16.13 -13.64 5.34
N PRO A 46 14.92 -13.46 5.89
CA PRO A 46 14.00 -14.56 6.14
C PRO A 46 13.43 -15.12 4.83
N SER A 47 13.14 -16.42 4.84
CA SER A 47 12.19 -17.00 3.90
C SER A 47 10.80 -16.41 4.10
N ASP A 48 9.96 -16.44 3.06
CA ASP A 48 8.57 -15.97 3.14
C ASP A 48 7.79 -16.65 4.28
N LYS A 49 8.07 -17.94 4.53
CA LYS A 49 7.47 -18.70 5.64
C LYS A 49 7.85 -18.14 7.01
N GLU A 50 9.11 -17.75 7.20
CA GLU A 50 9.56 -17.13 8.45
C GLU A 50 8.94 -15.75 8.64
N ILE A 51 8.79 -14.97 7.57
CA ILE A 51 8.07 -13.69 7.60
C ILE A 51 6.62 -13.92 8.05
N SER A 52 5.91 -14.86 7.42
CA SER A 52 4.53 -15.20 7.78
C SER A 52 4.39 -15.59 9.25
N GLN A 53 5.29 -16.44 9.76
CA GLN A 53 5.28 -16.85 11.16
C GLN A 53 5.52 -15.66 12.12
N ARG A 54 6.42 -14.74 11.77
CA ARG A 54 6.66 -13.53 12.56
C ARG A 54 5.46 -12.60 12.55
N ILE A 55 4.83 -12.39 11.40
CA ILE A 55 3.60 -11.60 11.29
C ILE A 55 2.48 -12.22 12.14
N ALA A 56 2.29 -13.54 12.11
CA ALA A 56 1.29 -14.24 12.91
C ALA A 56 1.50 -14.05 14.42
N ASN A 57 2.75 -14.05 14.88
CA ASN A 57 3.09 -13.79 16.28
C ASN A 57 2.81 -12.33 16.67
N LEU A 58 3.26 -11.37 15.85
CA LEU A 58 2.99 -9.96 16.05
C LEU A 58 1.50 -9.63 16.03
N ALA A 59 0.72 -10.31 15.18
CA ALA A 59 -0.72 -10.14 15.13
C ALA A 59 -1.39 -10.51 16.46
N LYS A 60 -0.92 -11.58 17.11
CA LYS A 60 -1.39 -11.99 18.44
C LYS A 60 -0.94 -11.02 19.53
N GLU A 61 0.34 -10.65 19.55
CA GLU A 61 0.91 -9.74 20.55
C GLU A 61 0.30 -8.33 20.49
N LEU A 62 0.03 -7.84 19.28
CA LEU A 62 -0.48 -6.49 19.05
C LEU A 62 -2.00 -6.44 18.91
N GLU A 63 -2.70 -7.56 19.07
CA GLU A 63 -4.16 -7.69 18.90
C GLU A 63 -4.62 -7.07 17.56
N ILE A 64 -3.88 -7.36 16.48
CA ILE A 64 -4.16 -6.80 15.15
C ILE A 64 -5.50 -7.33 14.67
N ASN A 65 -6.41 -6.41 14.30
CA ASN A 65 -7.62 -6.79 13.58
C ASN A 65 -7.25 -7.22 12.15
N SER A 66 -7.48 -8.49 11.82
CA SER A 66 -7.23 -9.07 10.51
C SER A 66 -8.20 -8.60 9.42
N ASP A 67 -9.34 -7.99 9.77
CA ASP A 67 -10.32 -7.48 8.80
C ASP A 67 -9.79 -6.27 8.01
N PHE A 68 -8.86 -5.51 8.59
CA PHE A 68 -8.33 -4.30 7.96
C PHE A 68 -6.87 -4.06 8.35
N LEU A 69 -5.97 -4.36 7.39
CA LEU A 69 -4.54 -4.13 7.49
C LEU A 69 -4.09 -3.29 6.28
N VAL A 70 -3.26 -2.27 6.54
CA VAL A 70 -2.59 -1.52 5.47
C VAL A 70 -1.18 -2.06 5.32
N VAL A 71 -0.80 -2.41 4.09
CA VAL A 71 0.57 -2.83 3.78
C VAL A 71 1.24 -1.68 3.03
N SER A 72 2.36 -1.20 3.58
CA SER A 72 3.22 -0.23 2.91
C SER A 72 4.26 -0.98 2.08
N LEU A 73 4.24 -0.76 0.77
CA LEU A 73 5.26 -1.30 -0.13
C LEU A 73 6.50 -0.38 -0.11
N PRO A 74 7.73 -0.93 0.04
CA PRO A 74 8.95 -0.16 -0.15
C PRO A 74 9.01 0.45 -1.55
N HIS A 75 9.44 1.71 -1.64
CA HIS A 75 9.50 2.46 -2.91
C HIS A 75 10.28 1.73 -4.02
N GLN A 76 11.33 1.01 -3.65
CA GLN A 76 12.18 0.23 -4.56
C GLN A 76 11.46 -0.92 -5.29
N LEU A 77 10.27 -1.31 -4.83
CA LEU A 77 9.43 -2.33 -5.47
C LEU A 77 8.39 -1.73 -6.45
N ALA A 78 8.35 -0.40 -6.58
CA ALA A 78 7.39 0.32 -7.42
C ALA A 78 8.10 1.33 -8.33
N ALA A 79 7.65 1.44 -9.58
CA ALA A 79 8.03 2.52 -10.46
C ALA A 79 6.98 3.65 -10.37
N VAL A 80 7.43 4.86 -10.09
CA VAL A 80 6.58 6.06 -10.14
C VAL A 80 7.00 6.91 -11.35
N ARG A 81 6.02 7.38 -12.11
CA ARG A 81 6.19 8.20 -13.31
C ARG A 81 5.22 9.37 -13.29
N ASN A 82 5.66 10.52 -13.75
CA ASN A 82 4.77 11.67 -13.97
C ASN A 82 4.44 11.72 -15.46
N LEU A 83 3.16 11.76 -15.79
CA LEU A 83 2.64 11.93 -17.14
C LEU A 83 1.96 13.29 -17.26
N GLU A 84 2.05 13.88 -18.44
CA GLU A 84 1.31 15.08 -18.80
C GLU A 84 0.33 14.70 -19.91
N LEU A 85 -0.97 14.82 -19.64
CA LEU A 85 -2.02 14.34 -20.53
C LEU A 85 -2.91 15.52 -20.96
N PRO A 86 -3.19 15.69 -22.27
CA PRO A 86 -4.04 16.75 -22.81
C PRO A 86 -5.54 16.50 -22.55
N SER A 87 -5.93 16.36 -21.29
CA SER A 87 -7.33 16.32 -20.88
C SER A 87 -7.48 16.74 -19.42
N ALA A 88 -8.59 17.42 -19.12
CA ALA A 88 -9.08 17.71 -17.78
C ALA A 88 -10.16 16.71 -17.33
N ASN A 89 -10.67 15.87 -18.24
CA ASN A 89 -11.75 14.93 -17.97
C ASN A 89 -11.19 13.64 -17.34
N PRO A 90 -11.58 13.29 -16.10
CA PRO A 90 -11.05 12.09 -15.43
C PRO A 90 -11.31 10.78 -16.19
N ALA A 91 -12.41 10.68 -16.93
CA ALA A 91 -12.71 9.48 -17.72
C ALA A 91 -11.74 9.32 -18.90
N GLU A 92 -11.47 10.41 -19.63
CA GLU A 92 -10.49 10.43 -20.71
C GLU A 92 -9.07 10.17 -20.19
N ILE A 93 -8.70 10.80 -19.07
CA ILE A 93 -7.42 10.57 -18.41
C ILE A 93 -7.22 9.07 -18.11
N LYS A 94 -8.25 8.39 -17.59
CA LYS A 94 -8.19 6.94 -17.32
C LYS A 94 -7.84 6.14 -18.57
N ASP A 95 -8.51 6.43 -19.68
CA ASP A 95 -8.28 5.74 -20.94
C ASP A 95 -6.87 6.02 -21.48
N MET A 96 -6.42 7.28 -21.38
CA MET A 96 -5.07 7.68 -21.77
C MET A 96 -3.99 7.01 -20.91
N VAL A 97 -4.17 6.93 -19.59
CA VAL A 97 -3.27 6.20 -18.69
C VAL A 97 -3.21 4.73 -19.10
N GLN A 98 -4.36 4.10 -19.40
CA GLN A 98 -4.41 2.71 -19.84
C GLN A 98 -3.67 2.46 -21.17
N LEU A 99 -3.64 3.45 -22.07
CA LEU A 99 -2.88 3.38 -23.33
C LEU A 99 -1.38 3.63 -23.14
N GLN A 100 -1.01 4.47 -22.17
CA GLN A 100 0.38 4.89 -21.95
C GLN A 100 1.14 3.98 -20.99
N VAL A 101 0.46 3.29 -20.05
CA VAL A 101 1.11 2.52 -18.98
C VAL A 101 2.16 1.52 -19.49
N GLY A 102 1.87 0.79 -20.57
CA GLY A 102 2.78 -0.19 -21.15
C GLY A 102 4.05 0.42 -21.75
N LYS A 103 4.05 1.72 -22.08
CA LYS A 103 5.24 2.45 -22.55
C LYS A 103 6.13 2.92 -21.42
N GLN A 104 5.66 2.88 -20.18
CA GLN A 104 6.35 3.40 -19.00
C GLN A 104 7.17 2.34 -18.26
N THR A 105 7.13 1.09 -18.73
CA THR A 105 7.73 -0.07 -18.09
C THR A 105 8.15 -1.10 -19.15
N PRO A 106 9.22 -1.88 -18.92
CA PRO A 106 9.59 -2.98 -19.81
C PRO A 106 8.64 -4.20 -19.71
N PHE A 107 7.78 -4.24 -18.70
CA PHE A 107 6.85 -5.35 -18.44
C PHE A 107 5.57 -5.22 -19.27
N THR A 108 4.97 -6.36 -19.60
CA THR A 108 3.66 -6.40 -20.26
C THR A 108 2.54 -5.92 -19.32
N LYS A 109 1.38 -5.61 -19.88
CA LYS A 109 0.22 -5.15 -19.10
C LYS A 109 -0.27 -6.24 -18.13
N GLU A 110 -0.11 -7.50 -18.51
CA GLU A 110 -0.50 -8.67 -17.74
C GLU A 110 0.45 -8.91 -16.54
N GLU A 111 1.71 -8.49 -16.66
CA GLU A 111 2.73 -8.62 -15.63
C GLU A 111 2.69 -7.49 -14.59
N ILE A 112 1.92 -6.43 -14.82
CA ILE A 112 1.86 -5.27 -13.92
C ILE A 112 0.52 -5.13 -13.21
N ILE A 113 0.58 -4.41 -12.10
CA ILE A 113 -0.54 -3.73 -11.44
C ILE A 113 -0.16 -2.26 -11.40
N TYR A 114 -1.11 -1.38 -11.70
CA TYR A 114 -0.88 0.06 -11.70
C TYR A 114 -2.08 0.80 -11.15
N ASP A 115 -1.82 1.99 -10.64
CA ASP A 115 -2.82 2.97 -10.25
C ASP A 115 -2.28 4.38 -10.50
N TYR A 116 -3.15 5.38 -10.53
CA TYR A 116 -2.74 6.74 -10.80
C TYR A 116 -3.51 7.78 -9.98
N GLN A 117 -2.89 8.94 -9.82
CA GLN A 117 -3.47 10.09 -9.14
C GLN A 117 -3.28 11.33 -10.03
N ILE A 118 -4.36 12.04 -10.31
CA ILE A 118 -4.29 13.39 -10.91
C ILE A 118 -3.76 14.33 -9.81
N LEU A 119 -2.64 15.00 -10.09
CA LEU A 119 -1.98 15.92 -9.17
C LEU A 119 -2.51 17.34 -9.33
N ASP A 120 -2.64 17.78 -10.58
CA ASP A 120 -3.13 19.09 -10.97
C ASP A 120 -3.64 19.06 -12.41
N THR A 121 -4.46 20.06 -12.75
CA THR A 121 -4.94 20.34 -14.09
C THR A 121 -4.73 21.83 -14.35
N ASN A 122 -4.06 22.16 -15.45
CA ASN A 122 -3.76 23.55 -15.81
C ASN A 122 -4.92 24.20 -16.60
N GLU A 123 -4.84 25.52 -16.76
CA GLU A 123 -5.87 26.30 -17.48
C GLU A 123 -5.95 25.96 -18.98
N GLU A 124 -4.89 25.39 -19.55
CA GLU A 124 -4.82 24.93 -20.94
C GLU A 124 -5.47 23.55 -21.15
N GLY A 125 -6.00 22.93 -20.09
CA GLY A 125 -6.70 21.65 -20.15
C GLY A 125 -5.80 20.42 -20.11
N TYR A 126 -4.53 20.56 -19.73
CA TYR A 126 -3.62 19.44 -19.47
C TYR A 126 -3.64 19.05 -18.00
N SER A 127 -3.52 17.75 -17.73
CA SER A 127 -3.42 17.21 -16.38
C SER A 127 -2.07 16.55 -16.15
N ARG A 128 -1.45 16.86 -15.01
CA ARG A 128 -0.30 16.12 -14.49
C ARG A 128 -0.78 14.94 -13.66
N VAL A 129 -0.33 13.75 -14.03
CA VAL A 129 -0.74 12.48 -13.43
C VAL A 129 0.47 11.75 -12.86
N MET A 130 0.40 11.38 -11.59
CA MET A 130 1.34 10.45 -10.97
C MET A 130 0.87 9.02 -11.21
N LEU A 131 1.60 8.27 -12.01
CA LEU A 131 1.38 6.85 -12.29
C LEU A 131 2.30 6.01 -11.41
N ALA A 132 1.73 5.07 -10.67
CA ALA A 132 2.46 4.06 -9.90
C ALA A 132 2.29 2.69 -10.56
N ILE A 133 3.39 1.96 -10.77
CA ILE A 133 3.42 0.66 -11.42
C ILE A 133 4.20 -0.31 -10.53
N VAL A 134 3.65 -1.51 -10.32
CA VAL A 134 4.25 -2.58 -9.52
C VAL A 134 4.18 -3.88 -10.31
N HIS A 135 5.25 -4.68 -10.28
CA HIS A 135 5.22 -6.02 -10.86
C HIS A 135 4.23 -6.90 -10.08
N ARG A 136 3.35 -7.63 -10.78
CA ARG A 136 2.26 -8.40 -10.18
C ARG A 136 2.74 -9.43 -9.17
N ASP A 137 3.92 -10.02 -9.41
CA ASP A 137 4.49 -11.01 -8.49
C ASP A 137 4.93 -10.43 -7.15
N VAL A 138 5.28 -9.13 -7.10
CA VAL A 138 5.48 -8.44 -5.82
C VAL A 138 4.19 -8.50 -5.01
N ILE A 139 3.07 -8.06 -5.59
CA ILE A 139 1.77 -8.04 -4.91
C ILE A 139 1.33 -9.45 -4.50
N ARG A 140 1.48 -10.44 -5.39
CA ARG A 140 1.18 -11.85 -5.10
C ARG A 140 2.00 -12.40 -3.93
N ARG A 141 3.30 -12.08 -3.88
CA ARG A 141 4.17 -12.49 -2.76
C ARG A 141 3.66 -11.92 -1.43
N TYR A 142 3.30 -10.63 -1.38
CA TYR A 142 2.74 -10.03 -0.16
C TYR A 142 1.42 -10.68 0.26
N PHE A 143 0.51 -10.94 -0.68
CA PHE A 143 -0.73 -11.67 -0.39
C PHE A 143 -0.44 -13.06 0.18
N LYS A 144 0.44 -13.82 -0.46
CA LYS A 144 0.83 -15.17 0.00
C LYS A 144 1.40 -15.14 1.42
N ILE A 145 2.33 -14.23 1.71
CA ILE A 145 2.92 -14.08 3.04
C ILE A 145 1.83 -13.81 4.09
N LEU A 146 0.85 -12.95 3.77
CA LEU A 146 -0.21 -12.57 4.71
C LEU A 146 -1.29 -13.66 4.87
N GLU A 147 -1.60 -14.40 3.80
CA GLU A 147 -2.50 -15.55 3.85
C GLU A 147 -1.91 -16.68 4.70
N ASP A 148 -0.61 -16.94 4.55
CA ASP A 148 0.14 -17.93 5.33
C ASP A 148 0.35 -17.49 6.80
N ALA A 149 0.08 -16.22 7.14
CA ALA A 149 0.21 -15.66 8.49
C ALA A 149 -1.11 -15.68 9.30
N ARG A 150 -2.16 -16.35 8.81
CA ARG A 150 -3.45 -16.49 9.49
C ARG A 150 -3.41 -17.45 10.68
#